data_AF-I2CCR0-F1
#
_entry.id   AF-I2CCR0-F1
#
_cell.length_a   1.000
_cell.length_b   1.000
_cell.length_c   1.000
_cell.angle_alpha   90.00
_cell.angle_beta   90.00
_cell.angle_gamma   90.00
#
_symmetry.space_group_name_H-M   'P 1'
#
loop_
_entity.id
_entity.type
_entity.pdbx_description
1 polymer ?
#
loop_
_entity_poly.entity_id
_entity_poly.type
_entity_poly.pdbx_seq_one_letter_code
_entity_poly.pdbx_strand_id
1 'polypeptide(L)'
;DESTGTMGKRLADIKVENTEENRRQYRQLLFTTDKSVSKYISGVILFDETFRQKTDDGVPFVQVLKDKGIIPGIKVDKGVVKLLGTDDETTTQGLDGLAERCKEYYDGGCRFAKWRCVLKIGNGRPSQLAVIENANVLARYASICQMNGLCPIVEPEIPTDGNHDLEACMAATERVLAAVYKALNDHHVYLEGSLL
;
A
#
# COMPACT_ATOMS: atom_id res chain seq x y z
N ASP A 1 3.06 -4.30 5.73
CA ASP A 1 2.38 -2.99 5.92
C ASP A 1 0.92 -3.12 6.37
N GLU A 2 0.56 -4.24 6.98
CA GLU A 2 -0.78 -4.48 7.50
C GLU A 2 -1.11 -3.44 8.57
N SER A 3 -2.26 -2.78 8.40
CA SER A 3 -2.83 -1.91 9.43
C SER A 3 -3.11 -2.70 10.71
N THR A 4 -3.32 -2.00 11.81
CA THR A 4 -3.63 -2.62 13.12
C THR A 4 -4.79 -3.63 13.04
N GLY A 5 -5.83 -3.34 12.26
CA GLY A 5 -6.96 -4.24 12.06
C GLY A 5 -6.61 -5.49 11.23
N THR A 6 -5.87 -5.33 10.13
CA THR A 6 -5.44 -6.46 9.29
C THR A 6 -4.44 -7.36 10.02
N MET A 7 -3.45 -6.77 10.70
CA MET A 7 -2.49 -7.52 11.51
C MET A 7 -3.18 -8.25 12.66
N GLY A 8 -4.20 -7.64 13.27
CA GLY A 8 -5.01 -8.29 14.32
C GLY A 8 -5.68 -9.59 13.86
N LYS A 9 -6.20 -9.62 12.62
CA LYS A 9 -6.76 -10.87 12.04
C LYS A 9 -5.69 -11.95 11.92
N ARG A 10 -4.49 -11.60 11.41
CA ARG A 10 -3.36 -12.52 11.27
C ARG A 10 -2.87 -13.07 12.62
N LEU A 11 -2.80 -12.23 13.66
CA LEU A 11 -2.42 -12.67 15.01
C LEU A 11 -3.49 -13.56 15.64
N ALA A 12 -4.77 -13.29 15.40
CA ALA A 12 -5.87 -14.11 15.90
C ALA A 12 -5.83 -15.54 15.33
N ASP A 13 -5.43 -15.71 14.06
CA ASP A 13 -5.29 -17.04 13.41
C ASP A 13 -4.29 -17.95 14.16
N ILE A 14 -3.31 -17.35 14.83
CA ILE A 14 -2.30 -18.06 15.65
C ILE A 14 -2.52 -17.87 17.16
N LYS A 15 -3.69 -17.37 17.57
CA LYS A 15 -4.09 -17.15 18.98
C LYS A 15 -3.16 -16.20 19.76
N VAL A 16 -2.60 -15.19 19.09
CA VAL A 16 -1.81 -14.13 19.71
C VAL A 16 -2.64 -12.87 19.85
N GLU A 17 -2.53 -12.18 21.00
CA GLU A 17 -3.25 -10.93 21.24
C GLU A 17 -2.72 -9.78 20.36
N ASN A 18 -3.62 -8.93 19.85
CA ASN A 18 -3.25 -7.79 19.01
C ASN A 18 -2.78 -6.56 19.80
N THR A 19 -1.65 -6.69 20.50
CA THR A 19 -0.99 -5.58 21.21
C THR A 19 0.07 -4.92 20.32
N GLU A 20 0.42 -3.66 20.61
CA GLU A 20 1.52 -2.98 19.92
C GLU A 20 2.83 -3.75 20.03
N GLU A 21 3.13 -4.29 21.22
CA GLU A 21 4.34 -5.06 21.46
C GLU A 21 4.37 -6.37 20.66
N ASN A 22 3.25 -7.11 20.57
CA ASN A 22 3.21 -8.33 19.76
C ASN A 22 3.38 -8.02 18.27
N ARG A 23 2.82 -6.90 17.79
CA ARG A 23 3.06 -6.43 16.41
C ARG A 23 4.53 -6.06 16.21
N ARG A 24 5.14 -5.34 17.15
CA ARG A 24 6.57 -4.97 17.11
C ARG A 24 7.47 -6.21 17.07
N GLN A 25 7.26 -7.16 17.97
CA GLN A 25 8.03 -8.42 18.04
C GLN A 25 7.89 -9.23 16.74
N TYR A 26 6.67 -9.35 16.20
CA TYR A 26 6.45 -10.01 14.92
C TYR A 26 7.23 -9.35 13.78
N ARG A 27 7.23 -8.02 13.71
CA ARG A 27 8.00 -7.28 12.67
C ARG A 27 9.50 -7.38 12.91
N GLN A 28 9.95 -7.33 14.17
CA GLN A 28 11.36 -7.54 14.51
C GLN A 28 11.83 -8.92 14.03
N LEU A 29 11.07 -9.98 14.30
CA LEU A 29 11.38 -11.34 13.87
C LEU A 29 11.63 -11.41 12.35
N LEU A 30 10.80 -10.74 11.56
CA LEU A 30 11.00 -10.66 10.11
C LEU A 30 12.27 -9.86 9.76
N PHE A 31 12.43 -8.67 10.33
CA PHE A 31 13.50 -7.75 9.94
C PHE A 31 14.88 -8.13 10.46
N THR A 32 14.98 -8.95 11.52
CA THR A 32 16.25 -9.42 12.08
C THR A 32 16.72 -10.74 11.48
N THR A 33 15.93 -11.38 10.60
CA THR A 33 16.34 -12.55 9.81
C THR A 33 17.70 -12.33 9.13
N ASP A 34 18.52 -13.37 8.97
CA ASP A 34 19.89 -13.26 8.43
C ASP A 34 20.00 -12.39 7.15
N LYS A 35 21.12 -11.67 7.00
CA LYS A 35 21.35 -10.72 5.91
C LYS A 35 21.25 -11.37 4.52
N SER A 36 21.41 -12.69 4.39
CA SER A 36 21.18 -13.40 3.13
C SER A 36 19.81 -13.14 2.50
N VAL A 37 18.80 -12.74 3.28
CA VAL A 37 17.46 -12.38 2.79
C VAL A 37 17.47 -11.21 1.79
N SER A 38 18.45 -10.30 1.87
CA SER A 38 18.54 -9.15 0.96
C SER A 38 18.88 -9.52 -0.49
N LYS A 39 19.26 -10.78 -0.74
CA LYS A 39 19.36 -11.33 -2.10
C LYS A 39 18.00 -11.47 -2.79
N TYR A 40 16.91 -11.53 -2.01
CA TYR A 40 15.57 -11.83 -2.50
C TYR A 40 14.57 -10.71 -2.19
N ILE A 41 14.84 -9.91 -1.15
CA ILE A 41 13.98 -8.81 -0.73
C ILE A 41 14.67 -7.49 -1.06
N SER A 42 14.20 -6.81 -2.10
CA SER A 42 14.69 -5.49 -2.52
C SER A 42 14.14 -4.37 -1.64
N GLY A 43 12.90 -4.49 -1.18
CA GLY A 43 12.26 -3.50 -0.34
C GLY A 43 11.17 -4.08 0.56
N VAL A 44 10.84 -3.34 1.62
CA VAL A 44 9.83 -3.72 2.61
C VAL A 44 8.88 -2.55 2.84
N ILE A 45 7.58 -2.81 2.69
CA ILE A 45 6.54 -1.81 2.94
C ILE A 45 6.15 -1.87 4.43
N LEU A 46 6.31 -0.73 5.10
CA LEU A 46 5.97 -0.54 6.51
C LEU A 46 4.58 0.08 6.66
N PHE A 47 3.97 -0.15 7.82
CA PHE A 47 2.85 0.66 8.32
C PHE A 47 3.41 1.78 9.21
N ASP A 48 2.66 2.87 9.41
CA ASP A 48 3.12 4.03 10.19
C ASP A 48 3.61 3.65 11.59
N GLU A 49 2.89 2.78 12.29
CA GLU A 49 3.30 2.25 13.60
C GLU A 49 4.69 1.60 13.52
N THR A 50 4.93 0.74 12.53
CA THR A 50 6.20 0.04 12.35
C THR A 50 7.34 0.96 11.92
N PHE A 51 7.04 2.00 11.13
CA PHE A 51 8.02 3.03 10.80
C PHE A 51 8.56 3.75 12.05
N ARG A 52 7.73 3.90 13.08
CA ARG A 52 8.07 4.55 14.36
C ARG A 52 8.69 3.60 15.39
N GLN A 53 8.65 2.29 15.14
CA GLN A 53 9.11 1.26 16.06
C GLN A 53 10.62 1.00 16.00
N LYS A 54 11.11 0.34 17.05
CA LYS A 54 12.52 -0.01 17.26
C LYS A 54 12.66 -1.48 17.65
N THR A 55 13.86 -2.01 17.47
CA THR A 55 14.25 -3.33 18.00
C THR A 55 14.37 -3.30 19.52
N ASP A 56 14.55 -4.48 20.13
CA ASP A 56 14.85 -4.63 21.57
C ASP A 56 16.10 -3.82 21.98
N ASP A 57 17.09 -3.71 21.10
CA ASP A 57 18.32 -2.93 21.30
C ASP A 57 18.15 -1.42 21.01
N GLY A 58 16.92 -0.97 20.72
CA GLY A 58 16.61 0.44 20.46
C GLY A 58 16.96 0.94 19.05
N VAL A 59 17.28 0.05 18.11
CA VAL A 59 17.59 0.41 16.71
C VAL A 59 16.29 0.60 15.92
N PRO A 60 16.06 1.74 15.23
CA PRO A 60 14.88 1.90 14.39
C PRO A 60 14.79 0.83 13.29
N PHE A 61 13.60 0.28 13.04
CA PHE A 61 13.44 -0.77 12.02
C PHE A 61 13.85 -0.31 10.63
N VAL A 62 13.63 0.97 10.30
CA VAL A 62 14.11 1.57 9.06
C VAL A 62 15.64 1.43 8.91
N GLN A 63 16.39 1.59 10.01
CA GLN A 63 17.84 1.44 9.99
C GLN A 63 18.25 -0.03 9.83
N VAL A 64 17.56 -0.96 10.50
CA VAL A 64 17.80 -2.41 10.36
C VAL A 64 17.68 -2.86 8.89
N LEU A 65 16.65 -2.38 8.18
CA LEU A 65 16.45 -2.68 6.76
C LEU A 65 17.58 -2.09 5.89
N LYS A 66 17.94 -0.82 6.12
CA LYS A 66 19.01 -0.14 5.38
C LYS A 66 20.36 -0.82 5.54
N ASP A 67 20.71 -1.27 6.75
CA ASP A 67 21.98 -1.97 7.02
C ASP A 67 22.10 -3.32 6.28
N LYS A 68 20.95 -3.88 5.89
CA LYS A 68 20.86 -5.09 5.06
C LYS A 68 20.85 -4.81 3.56
N GLY A 69 20.75 -3.54 3.15
CA GLY A 69 20.58 -3.13 1.76
C GLY A 69 19.14 -3.26 1.27
N ILE A 70 18.16 -3.36 2.18
CA ILE A 70 16.74 -3.45 1.86
C ILE A 70 16.15 -2.04 1.91
N ILE A 71 15.44 -1.64 0.85
CA ILE A 71 14.85 -0.31 0.73
C ILE A 71 13.60 -0.24 1.62
N PRO A 72 13.50 0.72 2.56
CA PRO A 72 12.28 0.95 3.32
C PRO A 72 11.25 1.68 2.46
N GLY A 73 10.01 1.20 2.50
CA GLY A 73 8.84 1.85 1.92
C GLY A 73 7.72 2.03 2.94
N ILE A 74 6.73 2.85 2.62
CA ILE A 74 5.67 3.22 3.57
C ILE A 74 4.28 3.16 2.93
N LYS A 75 3.33 2.49 3.58
CA LYS A 75 1.91 2.57 3.21
C LYS A 75 1.34 3.89 3.70
N VAL A 76 0.76 4.66 2.78
CA VAL A 76 0.28 6.03 3.07
C VAL A 76 -1.22 6.23 2.86
N ASP A 77 -1.94 5.24 2.35
CA ASP A 77 -3.40 5.28 2.38
C ASP A 77 -3.95 5.06 3.80
N LYS A 78 -5.07 5.71 4.11
CA LYS A 78 -5.82 5.62 5.37
C LYS A 78 -7.02 4.67 5.26
N GLY A 79 -6.95 3.70 4.34
CA GLY A 79 -7.97 2.68 4.14
C GLY A 79 -9.10 3.10 3.20
N VAL A 80 -9.96 2.12 2.93
CA VAL A 80 -11.10 2.26 2.01
C VAL A 80 -12.30 2.93 2.70
N VAL A 81 -13.09 3.66 1.92
CA VAL A 81 -14.37 4.27 2.31
C VAL A 81 -15.42 3.99 1.26
N LYS A 82 -16.68 3.86 1.67
CA LYS A 82 -17.78 3.49 0.77
C LYS A 82 -18.09 4.60 -0.23
N LEU A 83 -18.36 4.23 -1.48
CA LEU A 83 -18.90 5.13 -2.48
C LEU A 83 -20.43 5.15 -2.38
N LEU A 84 -20.98 6.32 -2.05
CA LEU A 84 -22.43 6.51 -1.94
C LEU A 84 -23.11 6.20 -3.30
N GLY A 85 -24.22 5.46 -3.25
CA GLY A 85 -24.99 5.11 -4.45
C GLY A 85 -24.42 3.95 -5.25
N THR A 86 -23.43 3.22 -4.71
CA THR A 86 -22.86 2.00 -5.31
C THR A 86 -23.20 0.74 -4.52
N ASP A 87 -23.06 -0.43 -5.12
CA ASP A 87 -23.24 -1.73 -4.46
C ASP A 87 -21.98 -2.16 -3.70
N ASP A 88 -21.80 -1.58 -2.51
CA ASP A 88 -20.68 -1.88 -1.59
C ASP A 88 -19.27 -1.72 -2.25
N GLU A 89 -19.17 -0.75 -3.15
CA GLU A 89 -17.90 -0.32 -3.74
C GLU A 89 -17.23 0.75 -2.88
N THR A 90 -15.94 0.93 -3.10
CA THR A 90 -15.10 1.80 -2.27
C THR A 90 -14.20 2.69 -3.09
N THR A 91 -13.86 3.85 -2.56
CA THR A 91 -12.62 4.60 -2.88
C THR A 91 -11.69 4.51 -1.68
N THR A 92 -10.53 5.13 -1.75
CA THR A 92 -9.52 5.11 -0.69
C THR A 92 -9.19 6.52 -0.24
N GLN A 93 -9.09 6.73 1.07
CA GLN A 93 -8.78 8.04 1.65
C GLN A 93 -7.32 8.14 2.09
N GLY A 94 -6.84 9.37 2.33
CA GLY A 94 -5.49 9.58 2.88
C GLY A 94 -4.69 10.73 2.27
N LEU A 95 -5.27 11.47 1.31
CA LEU A 95 -4.60 12.57 0.62
C LEU A 95 -4.37 13.80 1.52
N ASP A 96 -5.20 14.00 2.53
CA ASP A 96 -5.07 15.12 3.46
C ASP A 96 -3.76 15.05 4.25
N GLY A 97 -2.95 16.11 4.15
CA GLY A 97 -1.62 16.21 4.73
C GLY A 97 -0.60 15.21 4.16
N LEU A 98 -0.86 14.64 2.98
CA LEU A 98 -0.01 13.59 2.41
C LEU A 98 1.38 14.12 2.03
N ALA A 99 1.49 15.35 1.54
CA ALA A 99 2.79 15.92 1.15
C ALA A 99 3.74 16.04 2.36
N GLU A 100 3.24 16.57 3.47
CA GLU A 100 3.98 16.72 4.72
C GLU A 100 4.42 15.36 5.27
N ARG A 101 3.51 14.37 5.24
CA ARG A 101 3.81 13.00 5.63
C ARG A 101 4.84 12.34 4.70
N CYS A 102 4.72 12.50 3.39
CA CYS A 102 5.71 11.97 2.44
C CYS A 102 7.10 12.55 2.70
N LYS A 103 7.19 13.85 3.01
CA LYS A 103 8.45 14.49 3.40
C LYS A 103 9.01 13.89 4.70
N GLU A 104 8.18 13.75 5.74
CA GLU A 104 8.58 13.08 7.00
C GLU A 104 9.13 11.67 6.75
N TYR A 105 8.43 10.86 5.95
CA TYR A 105 8.88 9.50 5.66
C TYR A 105 10.16 9.46 4.80
N TYR A 106 10.32 10.38 3.86
CA TYR A 106 11.54 10.50 3.06
C TYR A 106 12.75 10.82 3.95
N ASP A 107 12.60 11.82 4.82
CA ASP A 107 13.61 12.23 5.80
C ASP A 107 13.92 11.09 6.79
N GLY A 108 12.90 10.31 7.15
CA GLY A 108 13.02 9.10 7.97
C GLY A 108 13.70 7.92 7.28
N GLY A 109 13.95 7.98 5.97
CA GLY A 109 14.71 6.98 5.22
C GLY A 109 13.91 6.11 4.25
N CYS A 110 12.60 6.32 4.11
CA CYS A 110 11.80 5.65 3.08
C CYS A 110 12.13 6.18 1.68
N ARG A 111 12.04 5.32 0.66
CA ARG A 111 12.29 5.71 -0.75
C ARG A 111 11.16 5.37 -1.71
N PHE A 112 10.15 4.68 -1.22
CA PHE A 112 8.93 4.41 -1.95
C PHE A 112 7.72 4.41 -1.02
N ALA A 113 6.54 4.55 -1.60
CA ALA A 113 5.28 4.52 -0.88
C ALA A 113 4.35 3.49 -1.51
N LYS A 114 3.28 3.15 -0.79
CA LYS A 114 2.19 2.30 -1.30
C LYS A 114 0.83 2.93 -1.04
N TRP A 115 -0.07 2.82 -2.00
CA TRP A 115 -1.47 3.15 -1.86
C TRP A 115 -2.35 2.07 -2.48
N ARG A 116 -3.26 1.52 -1.67
CA ARG A 116 -4.14 0.44 -2.09
C ARG A 116 -5.57 0.92 -2.33
N CYS A 117 -6.04 0.71 -3.56
CA CYS A 117 -7.45 0.78 -3.93
C CYS A 117 -8.04 -0.64 -4.06
N VAL A 118 -9.36 -0.77 -3.90
CA VAL A 118 -10.05 -2.06 -3.98
C VAL A 118 -11.27 -1.96 -4.88
N LEU A 119 -11.33 -2.81 -5.89
CA LEU A 119 -12.44 -2.89 -6.86
C LEU A 119 -12.97 -4.32 -6.92
N LYS A 120 -14.26 -4.52 -6.65
CA LYS A 120 -14.88 -5.86 -6.60
C LYS A 120 -15.52 -6.23 -7.93
N ILE A 121 -15.52 -7.52 -8.28
CA ILE A 121 -16.27 -8.07 -9.42
C ILE A 121 -17.61 -8.64 -8.95
N GLY A 122 -18.67 -8.43 -9.75
CA GLY A 122 -19.98 -9.07 -9.59
C GLY A 122 -21.11 -8.06 -9.49
N ASN A 123 -22.34 -8.46 -9.86
CA ASN A 123 -23.54 -7.60 -9.86
C ASN A 123 -23.34 -6.26 -10.63
N GLY A 124 -22.63 -6.27 -11.76
CA GLY A 124 -22.33 -5.06 -12.54
C GLY A 124 -21.13 -4.24 -12.05
N ARG A 125 -20.36 -4.76 -11.08
CA ARG A 125 -19.13 -4.14 -10.57
C ARG A 125 -17.87 -4.68 -11.25
N PRO A 126 -16.78 -3.89 -11.33
CA PRO A 126 -16.68 -2.53 -10.78
C PRO A 126 -17.44 -1.50 -11.63
N SER A 127 -18.22 -0.61 -11.01
CA SER A 127 -18.94 0.43 -11.74
C SER A 127 -17.99 1.42 -12.39
N GLN A 128 -18.46 2.17 -13.38
CA GLN A 128 -17.65 3.23 -13.99
C GLN A 128 -17.23 4.30 -12.97
N LEU A 129 -18.11 4.62 -12.00
CA LEU A 129 -17.81 5.54 -10.91
C LEU A 129 -16.63 5.02 -10.08
N ALA A 130 -16.66 3.77 -9.62
CA ALA A 130 -15.59 3.19 -8.82
C ALA A 130 -14.26 3.14 -9.57
N VAL A 131 -14.27 2.80 -10.86
CA VAL A 131 -13.05 2.79 -11.69
C VAL A 131 -12.44 4.19 -11.83
N ILE A 132 -13.24 5.19 -12.21
CA ILE A 132 -12.74 6.56 -12.40
C ILE A 132 -12.20 7.14 -11.08
N GLU A 133 -12.95 6.98 -9.99
CA GLU A 133 -12.60 7.56 -8.71
C GLU A 133 -11.32 6.93 -8.13
N ASN A 134 -11.19 5.59 -8.17
CA ASN A 134 -9.97 4.93 -7.70
C ASN A 134 -8.75 5.25 -8.58
N ALA A 135 -8.92 5.32 -9.91
CA ALA A 135 -7.83 5.73 -10.80
C ALA A 135 -7.38 7.17 -10.51
N ASN A 136 -8.33 8.09 -10.31
CA ASN A 136 -8.03 9.48 -10.03
C ASN A 136 -7.34 9.68 -8.66
N VAL A 137 -7.78 8.99 -7.61
CA VAL A 137 -7.13 9.10 -6.29
C VAL A 137 -5.72 8.50 -6.29
N LEU A 138 -5.50 7.39 -7.02
CA LEU A 138 -4.17 6.82 -7.22
C LEU A 138 -3.23 7.79 -7.94
N ALA A 139 -3.72 8.50 -8.96
CA ALA A 139 -2.93 9.49 -9.68
C ALA A 139 -2.56 10.71 -8.81
N ARG A 140 -3.50 11.20 -8.01
CA ARG A 140 -3.25 12.25 -7.00
C ARG A 140 -2.18 11.82 -5.99
N TYR A 141 -2.31 10.60 -5.46
CA TYR A 141 -1.33 10.01 -4.54
C TYR A 141 0.07 9.91 -5.18
N ALA A 142 0.15 9.38 -6.41
CA ALA A 142 1.41 9.16 -7.11
C ALA A 142 2.13 10.48 -7.40
N SER A 143 1.40 11.50 -7.85
CA SER A 143 1.92 12.85 -8.08
C SER A 143 2.53 13.44 -6.79
N ILE A 144 1.81 13.35 -5.66
CA ILE A 144 2.30 13.85 -4.37
C ILE A 144 3.55 13.08 -3.90
N CYS A 145 3.62 11.78 -4.11
CA CYS A 145 4.80 10.99 -3.78
C CYS A 145 6.03 11.43 -4.58
N GLN A 146 5.88 11.60 -5.90
CA GLN A 146 6.97 12.01 -6.79
C GLN A 146 7.47 13.42 -6.46
N MET A 147 6.58 14.35 -6.12
CA MET A 147 6.95 15.69 -5.63
C MET A 147 7.84 15.66 -4.37
N ASN A 148 7.75 14.59 -3.58
CA ASN A 148 8.49 14.42 -2.32
C ASN A 148 9.58 13.33 -2.42
N GLY A 149 9.96 12.93 -3.63
CA GLY A 149 11.06 12.00 -3.87
C GLY A 149 10.78 10.53 -3.56
N LEU A 150 9.52 10.16 -3.30
CA LEU A 150 9.12 8.77 -3.09
C LEU A 150 8.61 8.15 -4.40
N CYS A 151 9.12 6.98 -4.76
CA CYS A 151 8.55 6.16 -5.83
C CYS A 151 7.17 5.62 -5.39
N PRO A 152 6.06 5.90 -6.10
CA PRO A 152 4.75 5.35 -5.74
C PRO A 152 4.56 3.94 -6.30
N ILE A 153 4.17 3.01 -5.42
CA ILE A 153 3.52 1.75 -5.80
C ILE A 153 2.02 2.02 -5.90
N VAL A 154 1.50 1.90 -7.12
CA VAL A 154 0.10 2.11 -7.48
C VAL A 154 -0.62 0.76 -7.41
N GLU A 155 -1.46 0.52 -6.41
CA GLU A 155 -2.09 -0.81 -6.21
C GLU A 155 -3.62 -0.75 -6.42
N PRO A 156 -4.12 -0.92 -7.67
CA PRO A 156 -5.54 -1.02 -7.98
C PRO A 156 -6.03 -2.48 -7.84
N GLU A 157 -6.10 -2.99 -6.61
CA GLU A 157 -6.42 -4.40 -6.38
C GLU A 157 -7.84 -4.76 -6.81
N ILE A 158 -7.94 -5.84 -7.59
CA ILE A 158 -9.18 -6.56 -7.86
C ILE A 158 -9.12 -7.88 -7.09
N PRO A 159 -9.81 -8.02 -5.94
CA PRO A 159 -9.74 -9.24 -5.15
C PRO A 159 -10.28 -10.44 -5.91
N THR A 160 -9.67 -11.61 -5.68
CA THR A 160 -10.10 -12.89 -6.28
C THR A 160 -11.32 -13.49 -5.59
N ASP A 161 -11.84 -12.86 -4.53
CA ASP A 161 -13.04 -13.31 -3.83
C ASP A 161 -14.27 -13.24 -4.75
N GLY A 162 -15.08 -14.30 -4.77
CA GLY A 162 -16.33 -14.38 -5.53
C GLY A 162 -16.42 -15.62 -6.41
N ASN A 163 -17.45 -15.65 -7.27
CA ASN A 163 -17.74 -16.77 -8.19
C ASN A 163 -17.55 -16.37 -9.66
N HIS A 164 -16.79 -15.31 -9.94
CA HIS A 164 -16.52 -14.86 -11.30
C HIS A 164 -15.47 -15.76 -11.96
N ASP A 165 -15.52 -15.89 -13.29
CA ASP A 165 -14.58 -16.66 -14.08
C ASP A 165 -13.32 -15.85 -14.44
N LEU A 166 -12.40 -16.49 -15.16
CA LEU A 166 -11.14 -15.88 -15.59
C LEU A 166 -11.41 -14.71 -16.54
N GLU A 167 -12.36 -14.86 -17.45
CA GLU A 167 -12.72 -13.89 -18.48
C GLU A 167 -13.26 -12.60 -17.85
N ALA A 168 -14.10 -12.71 -16.82
CA ALA A 168 -14.57 -11.57 -16.04
C ALA A 168 -13.43 -10.85 -15.32
N CYS A 169 -12.47 -11.59 -14.74
CA CYS A 169 -11.29 -11.03 -14.10
C CYS A 169 -10.39 -10.30 -15.10
N MET A 170 -10.14 -10.89 -16.27
CA MET A 170 -9.38 -10.26 -17.36
C MET A 170 -10.05 -8.96 -17.82
N ALA A 171 -11.35 -8.99 -18.12
CA ALA A 171 -12.08 -7.82 -18.58
C ALA A 171 -12.12 -6.68 -17.54
N ALA A 172 -12.27 -7.02 -16.26
CA ALA A 172 -12.21 -6.04 -15.19
C ALA A 172 -10.79 -5.45 -15.06
N THR A 173 -9.76 -6.30 -15.10
CA THR A 173 -8.36 -5.88 -14.98
C THR A 173 -7.95 -4.96 -16.12
N GLU A 174 -8.23 -5.32 -17.37
CA GLU A 174 -7.92 -4.50 -18.54
C GLU A 174 -8.55 -3.11 -18.44
N ARG A 175 -9.84 -3.05 -18.10
CA ARG A 175 -10.57 -1.78 -17.95
C ARG A 175 -10.03 -0.93 -16.81
N VAL A 176 -9.72 -1.53 -15.67
CA VAL A 176 -9.18 -0.82 -14.50
C VAL A 176 -7.78 -0.29 -14.80
N LEU A 177 -6.88 -1.11 -15.34
CA LEU A 177 -5.51 -0.69 -15.64
C LEU A 177 -5.47 0.39 -16.72
N ALA A 178 -6.31 0.30 -17.76
CA ALA A 178 -6.42 1.36 -18.77
C ALA A 178 -6.83 2.71 -18.14
N ALA A 179 -7.81 2.70 -17.23
CA ALA A 179 -8.23 3.90 -16.51
C ALA A 179 -7.13 4.43 -15.58
N VAL A 180 -6.41 3.55 -14.87
CA VAL A 180 -5.29 3.91 -14.00
C VAL A 180 -4.19 4.61 -14.81
N TYR A 181 -3.68 3.99 -15.87
CA TYR A 181 -2.61 4.60 -16.68
C TYR A 181 -3.05 5.92 -17.34
N LYS A 182 -4.31 6.01 -17.80
CA LYS A 182 -4.85 7.28 -18.30
C LYS A 182 -4.84 8.36 -17.23
N ALA A 183 -5.30 8.07 -16.02
CA ALA A 183 -5.29 9.02 -14.91
C ALA A 183 -3.87 9.41 -14.50
N LEU A 184 -2.94 8.46 -14.42
CA LEU A 184 -1.52 8.75 -14.14
C LEU A 184 -0.94 9.73 -15.15
N ASN A 185 -1.20 9.52 -16.44
CA ASN A 185 -0.78 10.42 -17.51
C ASN A 185 -1.43 11.82 -17.39
N ASP A 186 -2.73 11.90 -17.09
CA ASP A 186 -3.45 13.17 -16.93
C ASP A 186 -2.93 13.99 -15.75
N HIS A 187 -2.40 13.34 -14.71
CA HIS A 187 -1.76 14.00 -13.55
C HIS A 187 -0.24 14.15 -13.70
N HIS A 188 0.29 13.93 -14.90
CA HIS A 188 1.70 14.08 -15.23
C HIS A 188 2.65 13.22 -14.39
N VAL A 189 2.19 12.03 -13.97
CA VAL A 189 3.02 11.08 -13.23
C VAL A 189 4.11 10.55 -14.15
N TYR A 190 5.37 10.61 -13.69
CA TYR A 190 6.53 10.06 -14.38
C TYR A 190 6.54 8.53 -14.23
N LEU A 191 6.15 7.80 -15.27
CA LEU A 191 5.88 6.36 -15.18
C LEU A 191 7.14 5.54 -14.87
N GLU A 192 8.30 5.91 -15.41
CA GLU A 192 9.59 5.26 -15.15
C GLU A 192 10.03 5.38 -13.69
N GLY A 193 9.42 6.30 -12.93
CA GLY A 193 9.60 6.45 -11.49
C GLY A 193 8.41 5.94 -10.67
N SER A 194 7.67 4.93 -11.15
CA SER A 194 6.54 4.29 -10.46
C SER A 194 6.57 2.78 -10.59
N LEU A 195 5.81 2.08 -9.74
CA LEU A 195 5.58 0.64 -9.83
C LEU A 195 4.08 0.34 -9.78
N LEU A 196 3.67 -0.76 -10.40
CA LEU A 196 2.32 -1.32 -10.36
C LEU A 196 2.37 -2.68 -9.67
#